data_AF-A0A399GA49-F1
#
_entry.id   AF-A0A399GA49-F1
#
_cell.length_a   1.000
_cell.length_b   1.000
_cell.length_c   1.000
_cell.angle_alpha   90.00
_cell.angle_beta   90.00
_cell.angle_gamma   90.00
#
_symmetry.space_group_name_H-M   'P 1'
#
loop_
_entity.id
_entity.type
_entity.pdbx_description
1 polymer ?
#
loop_
_entity_poly.entity_id
_entity_poly.type
_entity_poly.pdbx_seq_one_letter_code
_entity_poly.pdbx_strand_id
1 'polypeptide(L)'
;MPCHSTPWRSHLVYPEISAWALTCEPPINIPLSERSTYLDEADEFYIKPGPVAWLRGNMEDVQTIKASGSRSGQHWTRQDPKFKRKYRRQWPQNLVFFEQLEATLEEYLEGTRYQECWRGFNSHFHDDSRRTGDVVVWCLDGV
;
A
#
# COMPACT_ATOMS: atom_id res chain seq x y z
N MET A 1 16.51 5.19 -8.84
CA MET A 1 15.70 6.32 -9.34
C MET A 1 15.19 7.17 -8.18
N PRO A 2 14.92 8.47 -8.35
CA PRO A 2 14.31 9.27 -7.28
C PRO A 2 12.87 8.82 -7.03
N CYS A 3 12.57 8.49 -5.78
CA CYS A 3 11.29 7.94 -5.39
C CYS A 3 10.11 8.92 -5.38
N HIS A 4 10.36 10.24 -5.44
CA HIS A 4 9.31 11.27 -5.42
C HIS A 4 8.61 11.50 -6.77
N SER A 5 8.50 10.45 -7.58
CA SER A 5 7.90 10.49 -8.92
C SER A 5 6.37 10.36 -8.92
N THR A 6 5.73 10.26 -7.74
CA THR A 6 4.28 10.44 -7.59
C THR A 6 4.00 11.87 -7.08
N PRO A 7 3.59 12.81 -7.96
CA PRO A 7 3.40 14.21 -7.60
C PRO A 7 2.17 14.45 -6.72
N TRP A 8 1.57 13.39 -6.17
CA TRP A 8 0.32 13.42 -5.43
C TRP A 8 0.37 14.42 -4.27
N ARG A 9 1.49 14.53 -3.53
CA ARG A 9 1.62 15.51 -2.42
C ARG A 9 1.56 16.97 -2.86
N SER A 10 1.84 17.27 -4.14
CA SER A 10 1.74 18.62 -4.68
C SER A 10 0.43 18.90 -5.42
N HIS A 11 -0.29 17.86 -5.85
CA HIS A 11 -1.51 17.99 -6.66
C HIS A 11 -2.79 17.60 -5.92
N LEU A 12 -2.71 16.79 -4.85
CA LEU A 12 -3.83 16.34 -4.02
C LEU A 12 -3.77 17.01 -2.64
N VAL A 13 -3.90 18.33 -2.62
CA VAL A 13 -3.96 19.12 -1.39
C VAL A 13 -5.42 19.40 -1.04
N TYR A 14 -6.01 18.55 -0.19
CA TYR A 14 -7.37 18.73 0.31
C TYR A 14 -7.43 18.41 1.81
N PRO A 15 -8.07 19.25 2.66
CA PRO A 15 -8.01 19.11 4.12
C PRO A 15 -8.50 17.76 4.67
N GLU A 16 -9.48 17.15 4.00
CA GLU A 16 -10.08 15.88 4.44
C GLU A 16 -9.39 14.65 3.82
N ILE A 17 -8.45 14.84 2.89
CA ILE A 17 -7.68 13.72 2.32
C ILE A 17 -6.58 13.31 3.29
N SER A 18 -6.72 12.12 3.84
CA SER A 18 -5.64 11.41 4.55
C SER A 18 -5.04 10.37 3.62
N ALA A 19 -3.88 10.69 3.02
CA ALA A 19 -3.16 9.80 2.13
C ALA A 19 -1.71 9.63 2.56
N TRP A 20 -1.12 8.50 2.18
CA TRP A 20 0.28 8.17 2.39
C TRP A 20 0.76 7.25 1.26
N ALA A 21 2.07 7.15 1.12
CA ALA A 21 2.73 6.25 0.17
C ALA A 21 3.95 5.63 0.86
N LEU A 22 4.47 4.54 0.31
CA LEU A 22 5.77 4.01 0.72
C LEU A 22 6.82 5.11 0.59
N THR A 23 7.51 5.40 1.68
CA THR A 23 8.49 6.47 1.75
C THR A 23 9.83 6.02 1.19
N CYS A 24 10.57 7.00 0.68
CA CYS A 24 11.94 6.83 0.21
C CYS A 24 12.78 8.02 0.65
N GLU A 25 12.79 8.27 1.95
CA GLU A 25 13.50 9.41 2.50
C GLU A 25 15.00 9.17 2.40
N PRO A 26 15.80 10.17 2.02
CA PRO A 26 17.24 10.01 1.98
C PRO A 26 17.80 9.77 3.40
N PRO A 27 18.93 9.04 3.54
CA PRO A 27 19.51 8.70 4.83
C PRO A 27 20.29 9.87 5.47
N ILE A 28 19.58 10.97 5.77
CA ILE A 28 20.15 12.22 6.32
C ILE A 28 20.73 11.98 7.72
N ASN A 29 20.07 11.14 8.52
CA ASN A 29 20.44 10.84 9.91
C ASN A 29 21.32 9.60 10.07
N ILE A 30 21.75 8.98 8.97
CA ILE A 30 22.57 7.76 9.00
C ILE A 30 24.05 8.13 8.76
N PRO A 31 24.98 7.64 9.60
CA PRO A 31 26.42 7.84 9.41
C PRO A 31 26.89 7.40 8.02
N LEU A 32 27.85 8.11 7.44
CA LEU A 32 28.36 7.83 6.08
C LEU A 32 28.80 6.38 5.87
N SER A 33 29.36 5.74 6.90
CA SER A 33 29.79 4.34 6.91
C SER A 33 28.65 3.33 6.70
N GLU A 34 27.43 3.71 7.06
CA GLU A 34 26.25 2.83 7.07
C GLU A 34 25.27 3.15 5.92
N ARG A 35 25.52 4.21 5.14
CA ARG A 35 24.65 4.63 4.03
C ARG A 35 24.65 3.66 2.85
N SER A 36 25.72 2.89 2.65
CA SER A 36 25.82 1.91 1.56
C SER A 36 24.84 0.74 1.71
N THR A 37 24.39 0.47 2.95
CA THR A 37 23.45 -0.60 3.30
C THR A 37 22.07 -0.06 3.67
N TYR A 38 21.83 1.23 3.50
CA TYR A 38 20.53 1.84 3.80
C TYR A 38 19.45 1.31 2.86
N LEU A 39 18.29 0.98 3.43
CA LEU A 39 17.07 0.63 2.72
C LEU A 39 15.97 1.57 3.20
N ASP A 40 15.21 2.11 2.27
CA ASP A 40 14.01 2.88 2.60
C ASP A 40 12.76 1.99 2.70
N GLU A 41 11.61 2.57 3.10
CA GLU A 41 10.36 1.81 3.28
C GLU A 41 9.91 1.14 1.98
N ALA A 42 10.15 1.77 0.82
CA ALA A 42 9.84 1.18 -0.47
C ALA A 42 10.77 0.00 -0.80
N ASP A 43 12.06 0.10 -0.51
CA ASP A 43 13.00 -1.00 -0.69
C ASP A 43 12.68 -2.17 0.25
N GLU A 44 12.37 -1.89 1.52
CA GLU A 44 11.91 -2.90 2.48
C GLU A 44 10.62 -3.61 2.03
N PHE A 45 9.73 -2.91 1.32
CA PHE A 45 8.50 -3.49 0.78
C PHE A 45 8.77 -4.55 -0.30
N TYR A 46 9.73 -4.31 -1.19
CA TYR A 46 10.02 -5.20 -2.32
C TYR A 46 11.11 -6.25 -2.04
N ILE A 47 12.02 -5.99 -1.11
CA ILE A 47 13.08 -6.94 -0.72
C ILE A 47 12.49 -8.09 0.10
N LYS A 48 13.13 -9.28 0.04
CA LYS A 48 12.73 -10.47 0.82
C LYS A 48 12.48 -10.10 2.30
N PRO A 49 11.35 -10.49 2.90
CA PRO A 49 10.38 -11.50 2.44
C PRO A 49 9.32 -11.03 1.42
N GLY A 50 9.34 -9.76 1.00
CA GLY A 50 8.52 -9.21 -0.08
C GLY A 50 7.18 -8.59 0.36
N PRO A 51 6.38 -8.12 -0.63
CA PRO A 51 5.19 -7.28 -0.38
C PRO A 51 4.18 -7.87 0.60
N VAL A 52 3.86 -9.16 0.46
CA VAL A 52 2.87 -9.84 1.31
C VAL A 52 3.28 -9.85 2.78
N ALA A 53 4.56 -10.11 3.05
CA ALA A 53 5.07 -10.14 4.41
C ALA A 53 5.12 -8.72 5.00
N TRP A 54 5.49 -7.72 4.21
CA TRP A 54 5.43 -6.32 4.60
C TRP A 54 3.99 -5.90 4.95
N LEU A 55 3.01 -6.24 4.11
CA LEU A 55 1.59 -5.93 4.36
C LEU A 55 1.09 -6.56 5.65
N ARG A 56 1.40 -7.83 5.91
CA ARG A 56 1.03 -8.52 7.16
C ARG A 56 1.67 -7.90 8.41
N GLY A 57 2.88 -7.33 8.26
CA GLY A 57 3.59 -6.65 9.34
C GLY A 57 2.99 -5.29 9.66
N ASN A 58 2.69 -4.51 8.62
CA ASN A 58 2.43 -3.07 8.69
C ASN A 58 0.96 -2.67 8.56
N MET A 59 0.10 -3.51 7.99
CA MET A 59 -1.33 -3.24 7.83
C MET A 59 -2.17 -3.99 8.86
N GLU A 60 -3.35 -3.47 9.19
CA GLU A 60 -4.36 -4.18 9.97
C GLU A 60 -4.72 -5.53 9.33
N ASP A 61 -5.24 -6.46 10.14
CA ASP A 61 -5.57 -7.79 9.62
C ASP A 61 -6.63 -7.70 8.49
N VAL A 62 -6.45 -8.47 7.42
CA VAL A 62 -7.40 -8.54 6.29
C VAL A 62 -8.83 -8.93 6.71
N GLN A 63 -9.00 -9.56 7.89
CA GLN A 63 -10.33 -9.80 8.47
C GLN A 63 -11.14 -8.50 8.68
N THR A 64 -10.47 -7.36 8.90
CA THR A 64 -11.13 -6.05 9.11
C THR A 64 -11.84 -5.52 7.85
N ILE A 65 -11.51 -6.07 6.68
CA ILE A 65 -11.98 -5.66 5.36
C ILE A 65 -12.63 -6.80 4.55
N LYS A 66 -12.89 -7.96 5.17
CA LYS A 66 -13.56 -9.08 4.48
C LYS A 66 -14.94 -8.69 3.95
N ALA A 67 -15.26 -9.20 2.76
CA ALA A 67 -16.57 -9.01 2.15
C ALA A 67 -17.69 -9.79 2.85
N SER A 68 -17.35 -10.94 3.42
CA SER A 68 -18.28 -11.78 4.17
C SER A 68 -18.47 -11.29 5.61
N GLY A 69 -19.71 -11.37 6.08
CA GLY A 69 -20.09 -11.05 7.46
C GLY A 69 -21.25 -10.07 7.55
N SER A 70 -21.97 -10.09 8.68
CA SER A 70 -22.98 -9.07 8.97
C SER A 70 -22.32 -7.72 9.25
N ARG A 71 -23.01 -6.61 8.98
CA ARG A 71 -22.51 -5.25 9.29
C ARG A 71 -22.13 -5.10 10.77
N SER A 72 -22.89 -5.74 11.66
CA SER A 72 -22.58 -5.79 13.10
C SER A 72 -21.30 -6.59 13.37
N GLY A 73 -21.13 -7.77 12.76
CA GLY A 73 -19.92 -8.58 12.90
C GLY A 73 -18.66 -7.84 12.42
N GLN A 74 -18.74 -7.18 11.27
CA GLN A 74 -17.65 -6.35 10.74
C GLN A 74 -17.29 -5.19 11.67
N HIS A 75 -18.28 -4.56 12.30
CA HIS A 75 -18.05 -3.49 13.27
C HIS A 75 -17.24 -3.97 14.48
N TRP A 76 -17.58 -5.13 15.04
CA TRP A 76 -16.87 -5.71 16.18
C TRP A 76 -15.45 -6.16 15.79
N THR A 77 -15.26 -6.78 14.62
CA THR A 77 -13.93 -7.15 14.10
C THR A 77 -13.02 -5.94 13.96
N ARG A 78 -13.57 -4.79 13.54
CA ARG A 78 -12.81 -3.51 13.44
C ARG A 78 -12.48 -2.89 14.80
N GLN A 79 -13.10 -3.29 15.90
CA GLN A 79 -12.78 -2.76 17.22
C GLN A 79 -11.98 -3.73 18.08
N ASP A 80 -11.93 -5.01 17.69
CA ASP A 80 -11.23 -6.04 18.43
C ASP A 80 -9.69 -5.78 18.41
N PRO A 81 -9.07 -5.62 19.60
CA PRO A 81 -7.63 -5.42 19.75
C PRO A 81 -6.77 -6.53 19.16
N LYS A 82 -7.34 -7.72 18.93
CA LYS A 82 -6.65 -8.84 18.28
C LYS A 82 -6.26 -8.52 16.83
N PHE A 83 -7.11 -7.75 16.14
CA PHE A 83 -6.91 -7.38 14.73
C PHE A 83 -6.33 -5.96 14.56
N LYS A 84 -6.43 -5.12 15.62
CA LYS A 84 -5.85 -3.79 15.68
C LYS A 84 -4.62 -3.72 16.58
N ARG A 85 -3.44 -3.57 15.98
CA ARG A 85 -2.21 -3.22 16.71
C ARG A 85 -1.92 -1.74 16.49
N LYS A 86 -1.59 -0.99 17.55
CA LYS A 86 -1.40 0.47 17.53
C LYS A 86 -0.41 0.97 16.46
N TYR A 87 0.56 0.14 16.07
CA TYR A 87 1.59 0.48 15.09
C TYR A 87 1.21 0.11 13.64
N ARG A 88 0.11 -0.61 13.43
CA ARG A 88 -0.36 -1.01 12.09
C ARG A 88 -1.29 0.04 11.51
N ARG A 89 -1.17 0.27 10.20
CA ARG A 89 -2.01 1.19 9.45
C ARG A 89 -3.35 0.53 9.09
N GLN A 90 -4.42 1.32 9.13
CA GLN A 90 -5.71 0.91 8.61
C GLN A 90 -5.63 0.74 7.09
N TRP A 91 -6.44 -0.18 6.56
CA TRP A 91 -6.62 -0.33 5.12
C TRP A 91 -7.25 0.95 4.53
N PRO A 92 -6.66 1.56 3.49
CA PRO A 92 -7.15 2.80 2.92
C PRO A 92 -8.43 2.59 2.10
N GLN A 93 -9.21 3.66 1.89
CA GLN A 93 -10.36 3.57 0.99
C GLN A 93 -9.96 3.31 -0.47
N ASN A 94 -8.85 3.91 -0.90
CA ASN A 94 -8.26 3.72 -2.23
C ASN A 94 -6.86 3.15 -2.08
N LEU A 95 -6.61 1.99 -2.69
CA LEU A 95 -5.29 1.37 -2.79
C LEU A 95 -4.77 1.59 -4.21
N VAL A 96 -3.69 2.35 -4.37
CA VAL A 96 -3.11 2.71 -5.66
C VAL A 96 -1.77 2.00 -5.83
N PHE A 97 -1.57 1.29 -6.93
CA PHE A 97 -0.35 0.53 -7.21
C PHE A 97 -0.12 0.36 -8.72
N PHE A 98 1.04 -0.14 -9.11
CA PHE A 98 1.35 -0.48 -10.51
C PHE A 98 0.96 -1.93 -10.81
N GLU A 99 0.48 -2.19 -12.02
CA GLU A 99 0.02 -3.50 -12.51
C GLU A 99 0.98 -4.65 -12.20
N GLN A 100 2.30 -4.42 -12.19
CA GLN A 100 3.27 -5.43 -11.78
C GLN A 100 2.96 -6.10 -10.42
N LEU A 101 2.33 -5.37 -9.48
CA LEU A 101 2.00 -5.86 -8.15
C LEU A 101 0.62 -6.55 -8.09
N GLU A 102 -0.17 -6.47 -9.16
CA GLU A 102 -1.57 -6.90 -9.22
C GLU A 102 -1.75 -8.36 -8.81
N ALA A 103 -1.08 -9.30 -9.48
CA ALA A 103 -1.19 -10.72 -9.17
C ALA A 103 -0.87 -11.05 -7.70
N THR A 104 0.07 -10.31 -7.09
CA THR A 104 0.44 -10.50 -5.67
C THR A 104 -0.68 -10.00 -4.74
N LEU A 105 -1.30 -8.87 -5.08
CA LEU A 105 -2.40 -8.31 -4.30
C LEU A 105 -3.70 -9.06 -4.50
N GLU A 106 -3.95 -9.61 -5.68
CA GLU A 106 -5.13 -10.44 -5.97
C GLU A 106 -5.15 -11.68 -5.08
N GLU A 107 -4.01 -12.38 -5.00
CA GLU A 107 -3.85 -13.53 -4.10
C GLU A 107 -3.98 -13.13 -2.62
N TYR A 108 -3.33 -12.04 -2.21
CA TYR A 108 -3.29 -11.66 -0.80
C TYR A 108 -4.60 -11.06 -0.26
N LEU A 109 -5.32 -10.31 -1.10
CA LEU A 109 -6.56 -9.61 -0.75
C LEU A 109 -7.81 -10.33 -1.26
N GLU A 110 -7.67 -11.59 -1.67
CA GLU A 110 -8.79 -12.43 -2.07
C GLU A 110 -9.89 -12.47 -0.99
N GLY A 111 -11.14 -12.29 -1.40
CA GLY A 111 -12.31 -12.30 -0.51
C GLY A 111 -12.45 -11.07 0.40
N THR A 112 -11.60 -10.05 0.21
CA THR A 112 -11.83 -8.71 0.79
C THR A 112 -12.85 -7.93 -0.03
N ARG A 113 -13.19 -6.72 0.42
CA ARG A 113 -14.12 -5.83 -0.28
C ARG A 113 -13.47 -4.98 -1.36
N TYR A 114 -12.14 -5.04 -1.50
CA TYR A 114 -11.46 -4.30 -2.56
C TYR A 114 -11.89 -4.79 -3.93
N GLN A 115 -12.17 -3.83 -4.82
CA GLN A 115 -12.45 -4.07 -6.23
C GLN A 115 -11.74 -3.02 -7.07
N GLU A 116 -11.29 -3.39 -8.28
CA GLU A 116 -10.79 -2.41 -9.24
C GLU A 116 -11.89 -1.40 -9.57
N CYS A 117 -11.60 -0.12 -9.34
CA CYS A 117 -12.50 0.99 -9.63
C CYS A 117 -11.93 1.95 -10.67
N TRP A 118 -10.62 1.89 -10.93
CA TRP A 118 -9.97 2.66 -11.98
C TRP A 118 -8.66 2.00 -12.42
N ARG A 119 -8.35 2.12 -13.72
CA ARG A 119 -7.07 1.77 -14.32
C ARG A 119 -6.70 2.83 -15.34
N GLY A 120 -5.42 3.18 -15.41
CA GLY A 120 -4.92 4.14 -16.38
C GLY A 120 -3.48 3.88 -16.78
N PHE A 121 -3.19 4.23 -18.04
CA PHE A 121 -1.87 4.07 -18.61
C PHE A 121 -0.79 4.83 -17.84
N ASN A 122 0.33 4.16 -17.56
CA ASN A 122 1.52 4.76 -16.94
C ASN A 122 2.59 5.13 -17.98
N SER A 123 3.18 4.13 -18.63
CA SER A 123 4.26 4.29 -19.61
C SER A 123 4.42 3.02 -20.47
N HIS A 124 4.97 3.18 -21.68
CA HIS A 124 5.35 2.06 -22.54
C HIS A 124 6.57 1.30 -22.02
N PHE A 125 7.51 2.01 -21.37
CA PHE A 125 8.73 1.45 -20.81
C PHE A 125 9.09 2.19 -19.52
N HIS A 126 9.54 1.45 -18.52
CA HIS A 126 10.07 1.98 -17.27
C HIS A 126 11.33 1.17 -16.91
N ASP A 127 12.38 1.85 -16.47
CA ASP A 127 13.67 1.25 -16.07
C ASP A 127 13.61 0.60 -14.68
N ASP A 128 12.75 1.10 -13.79
CA ASP A 128 12.34 0.42 -12.56
C ASP A 128 11.18 -0.56 -12.80
N SER A 129 11.47 -1.87 -12.72
CA SER A 129 10.47 -2.93 -12.95
C SER A 129 9.31 -2.92 -11.95
N ARG A 130 9.49 -2.29 -10.78
CA ARG A 130 8.43 -2.11 -9.77
C ARG A 130 7.30 -1.19 -10.25
N ARG A 131 7.52 -0.46 -11.36
CA ARG A 131 6.63 0.56 -11.91
C ARG A 131 6.15 0.22 -13.33
N THR A 132 6.29 -1.03 -13.74
CA THR A 132 5.87 -1.49 -15.06
C THR A 132 4.35 -1.73 -15.11
N GLY A 133 3.76 -1.44 -16.28
CA GLY A 133 2.33 -1.61 -16.55
C GLY A 133 1.50 -0.42 -16.08
N ASP A 134 0.19 -0.58 -16.12
CA ASP A 134 -0.77 0.48 -15.78
C ASP A 134 -0.73 0.87 -14.31
N VAL A 135 -1.25 2.05 -13.98
CA VAL A 135 -1.63 2.40 -12.60
C VAL A 135 -3.03 1.84 -12.36
N VAL A 136 -3.16 1.06 -11.30
CA VAL A 136 -4.39 0.40 -10.88
C VAL A 136 -4.84 0.98 -9.54
N VAL A 137 -6.14 1.23 -9.40
CA VAL A 137 -6.76 1.70 -8.16
C VAL A 137 -7.85 0.73 -7.74
N TRP A 138 -7.72 0.20 -6.52
CA TRP A 138 -8.75 -0.61 -5.88
C TRP A 138 -9.47 0.18 -4.80
N CYS A 139 -10.80 0.15 -4.84
CA CYS A 139 -11.69 0.84 -3.90
C CYS A 139 -12.27 -0.17 -2.91
N LEU A 140 -12.25 0.15 -1.61
CA LEU A 140 -12.67 -0.76 -0.55
C LEU A 140 -14.19 -0.94 -0.43
N ASP A 141 -14.98 0.05 -0.85
CA ASP A 141 -16.45 0.03 -0.78
C ASP A 141 -17.11 0.07 -2.17
N GLY A 142 -16.33 -0.21 -3.24
CA GLY A 142 -16.75 0.09 -4.62
C GLY A 142 -16.94 1.60 -4.84
N VAL A 143 -17.18 2.02 -6.08
CA VAL A 143 -17.73 3.35 -6.38
C VAL A 143 -19.19 3.19 -6.76
#